data_AF-A0A820S225-F1
#
_entry.id   AF-A0A820S225-F1
#
_cell.length_a   1.000
_cell.length_b   1.000
_cell.length_c   1.000
_cell.angle_alpha   90.00
_cell.angle_beta   90.00
_cell.angle_gamma   90.00
#
_symmetry.space_group_name_H-M   'P 1'
#
loop_
_entity.id
_entity.type
_entity.pdbx_description
1 polymer ?
#
loop_
_entity_poly.entity_id
_entity_poly.type
_entity_poly.pdbx_seq_one_letter_code
_entity_poly.pdbx_strand_id
1 'polypeptide(L)'
;MSDGSKPAVPAYAQQHQQNRLPFESMGNVLLDAMQGTLFCLDNSNRIVGVSKTAKRYFGFEQAELLGISILLLIEESEKDAFSKFLNSPPQ
;
A
#
# COMPACT_ATOMS: atom_id res chain seq x y z
N MET A 1 0.77 -7.97 40.59
CA MET A 1 1.62 -7.29 39.59
C MET A 1 1.54 -8.08 38.30
N SER A 2 1.04 -7.48 37.22
CA SER A 2 0.81 -8.14 35.94
C SER A 2 2.07 -8.03 35.08
N ASP A 3 2.76 -9.15 34.85
CA ASP A 3 3.91 -9.23 33.94
C ASP A 3 3.41 -9.32 32.50
N GLY A 4 3.55 -8.20 31.77
CA GLY A 4 3.07 -8.00 30.41
C GLY A 4 3.92 -8.73 29.38
N SER A 5 3.77 -10.06 29.32
CA SER A 5 4.34 -10.90 28.26
C SER A 5 3.86 -10.43 26.89
N LYS A 6 4.72 -9.68 26.22
CA LYS A 6 4.57 -9.19 24.84
C LYS A 6 4.33 -10.39 23.91
N PRO A 7 3.30 -10.38 23.04
CA PRO A 7 3.05 -11.50 22.17
C PRO A 7 4.22 -11.67 21.19
N ALA A 8 4.72 -12.90 21.09
CA ALA A 8 5.74 -13.27 20.13
C ALA A 8 5.19 -13.04 18.71
N VAL A 9 5.84 -12.14 17.97
CA VAL A 9 5.57 -11.91 16.55
C VAL A 9 5.85 -13.20 15.77
N PRO A 10 4.90 -13.74 14.99
CA PRO A 10 5.09 -14.97 14.24
C PRO A 10 6.19 -14.86 13.18
N ALA A 11 6.87 -15.97 12.89
CA ALA A 11 8.05 -16.04 12.03
C ALA A 11 7.87 -15.50 10.59
N TYR A 12 6.64 -15.42 10.08
CA TYR A 12 6.39 -14.76 8.78
C TYR A 12 6.68 -13.25 8.82
N ALA A 13 6.58 -12.59 9.98
CA ALA A 13 6.93 -11.17 10.13
C ALA A 13 8.44 -10.91 10.13
N GLN A 14 9.26 -11.92 10.43
CA GLN A 14 10.73 -11.81 10.47
C GLN A 14 11.36 -11.97 9.08
N GLN A 15 10.74 -12.76 8.19
CA GLN A 15 11.29 -13.03 6.86
C GLN A 15 11.23 -11.83 5.90
N HIS A 16 10.40 -10.82 6.16
CA HIS A 16 10.26 -9.62 5.33
C HIS A 16 11.27 -8.49 5.65
N GLN A 17 12.14 -8.65 6.66
CA GLN A 17 13.14 -7.62 6.99
C GLN A 17 14.37 -7.66 6.07
N GLN A 18 14.68 -8.82 5.49
CA GLN A 18 16.00 -9.05 4.85
C GLN A 18 16.07 -8.62 3.37
N ASN A 19 14.93 -8.35 2.72
CA ASN A 19 14.89 -7.98 1.29
C ASN A 19 14.03 -6.74 1.05
N ARG A 20 14.18 -5.70 1.88
CA ARG A 20 13.60 -4.38 1.60
C ARG A 20 14.40 -3.73 0.48
N LEU A 21 14.13 -4.12 -0.76
CA LEU A 21 14.31 -3.16 -1.84
C LEU A 21 13.46 -1.95 -1.44
N PRO A 22 14.04 -0.73 -1.40
CA PRO A 22 13.26 0.46 -1.11
C PRO A 22 12.01 0.43 -1.99
N PHE A 23 10.82 0.67 -1.44
CA PHE A 23 9.57 0.69 -2.19
C PHE A 23 9.72 1.56 -3.47
N GLU A 24 10.50 2.63 -3.38
CA GLU A 24 10.89 3.46 -4.52
C GLU A 24 11.71 2.74 -5.58
N SER A 25 12.71 1.93 -5.18
CA SER A 25 13.55 1.17 -6.11
C SER A 25 12.75 0.07 -6.82
N MET A 26 11.92 -0.67 -6.10
CA MET A 26 11.02 -1.68 -6.69
C MET A 26 9.95 -1.02 -7.56
N GLY A 27 9.37 0.07 -7.06
CA GLY A 27 8.40 0.86 -7.79
C GLY A 27 8.97 1.34 -9.11
N ASN A 28 10.14 1.98 -9.11
CA ASN A 28 10.77 2.47 -10.35
C ASN A 28 10.98 1.36 -11.38
N VAL A 29 11.48 0.18 -10.99
CA VAL A 29 11.68 -0.95 -11.91
C VAL A 29 10.36 -1.48 -12.49
N LEU A 30 9.32 -1.62 -11.66
CA LEU A 30 7.99 -2.05 -12.12
C LEU A 30 7.31 -0.97 -12.97
N LEU A 31 7.57 0.31 -12.66
CA LEU A 31 6.93 1.45 -13.31
C LEU A 31 7.54 1.81 -14.66
N ASP A 32 8.84 1.58 -14.84
CA ASP A 32 9.47 1.78 -16.16
C ASP A 32 8.82 0.91 -17.24
N ALA A 33 8.18 -0.20 -16.84
CA ALA A 33 7.42 -1.09 -17.72
C ALA A 33 5.90 -0.81 -17.76
N MET A 34 5.35 0.07 -16.92
CA MET A 34 3.89 0.30 -16.82
C MET A 34 3.49 1.77 -17.02
N GLN A 35 2.36 2.01 -17.68
CA GLN A 35 1.76 3.35 -17.75
C GLN A 35 0.85 3.59 -16.54
N GLY A 36 1.43 3.72 -15.34
CA GLY A 36 0.63 3.76 -14.12
C GLY A 36 1.34 4.27 -12.87
N THR A 37 0.65 4.10 -11.75
CA THR A 37 1.12 4.46 -10.39
C THR A 37 0.93 3.26 -9.48
N LEU A 38 1.91 3.01 -8.62
CA LEU A 38 1.85 1.96 -7.63
C LEU A 38 1.44 2.52 -6.27
N PHE A 39 0.43 1.92 -5.65
CA PHE A 39 0.00 2.21 -4.28
C PHE A 39 0.30 1.01 -3.39
N CYS A 40 0.79 1.26 -2.18
CA CYS A 40 0.92 0.28 -1.12
C CYS A 40 -0.11 0.60 -0.05
N LEU A 41 -0.89 -0.40 0.36
CA LEU A 41 -1.98 -0.26 1.30
C LEU A 41 -1.69 -1.03 2.59
N ASP A 42 -2.21 -0.54 3.72
CA ASP A 42 -2.34 -1.33 4.93
C ASP A 42 -3.61 -2.20 4.90
N ASN A 43 -3.80 -3.01 5.96
CA ASN A 43 -4.96 -3.90 6.10
C ASN A 43 -6.31 -3.16 6.24
N SER A 44 -6.29 -1.83 6.43
CA SER A 44 -7.47 -0.97 6.47
C SER A 44 -7.64 -0.20 5.15
N ASN A 45 -6.96 -0.62 4.08
CA ASN A 45 -6.99 0.00 2.76
C ASN A 45 -6.52 1.47 2.77
N ARG A 46 -5.64 1.84 3.72
CA ARG A 46 -5.01 3.16 3.77
C ARG A 46 -3.67 3.14 3.07
N ILE A 47 -3.36 4.21 2.36
CA ILE A 47 -2.12 4.34 1.60
C ILE A 47 -0.97 4.52 2.58
N VAL A 48 -0.01 3.60 2.54
CA VAL A 48 1.25 3.65 3.32
C VAL A 48 2.48 3.91 2.43
N GLY A 49 2.29 3.88 1.11
CA GLY A 49 3.31 4.24 0.14
C GLY A 49 2.71 4.47 -1.24
N VAL A 50 3.32 5.37 -2.01
CA VAL A 50 2.90 5.64 -3.39
C VAL A 50 4.13 6.00 -4.23
N SER A 51 4.19 5.52 -5.46
CA SER A 51 5.31 5.79 -6.34
C SER A 51 5.41 7.26 -6.75
N LYS A 52 6.62 7.70 -7.11
CA LYS A 52 6.89 9.06 -7.61
C LYS A 52 6.07 9.46 -8.83
N THR A 53 5.49 8.49 -9.55
CA THR A 53 4.63 8.71 -10.70
C THR A 53 3.24 9.27 -10.33
N ALA A 54 2.80 9.19 -9.07
CA ALA A 54 1.52 9.72 -8.64
C ALA A 54 1.36 11.22 -8.91
N LYS A 55 2.41 12.01 -8.65
CA LYS A 55 2.43 13.44 -8.98
C LYS A 55 2.20 13.69 -10.47
N ARG A 56 2.79 12.86 -11.33
CA ARG A 56 2.67 12.98 -12.78
C ARG A 56 1.26 12.62 -13.27
N TYR A 57 0.64 11.58 -12.72
CA TYR A 57 -0.65 11.06 -13.21
C TYR A 57 -1.86 11.70 -12.53
N PHE A 58 -1.76 12.06 -11.25
CA PHE A 58 -2.88 12.54 -10.43
C PHE A 58 -2.66 13.95 -9.88
N GLY A 59 -1.46 14.51 -9.98
CA GLY A 59 -1.15 15.86 -9.46
C GLY A 59 -0.94 15.92 -7.95
N PHE A 60 -1.11 14.82 -7.22
CA PHE A 60 -0.92 14.76 -5.77
C PHE A 60 0.55 14.57 -5.37
N GLU A 61 0.99 15.27 -4.34
CA GLU A 61 2.22 14.97 -3.65
C GLU A 61 2.07 13.68 -2.82
N GLN A 62 3.14 12.90 -2.73
CA GLN A 62 3.13 11.64 -1.98
C GLN A 62 2.66 11.83 -0.53
N ALA A 63 3.11 12.90 0.13
CA ALA A 63 2.76 13.21 1.51
C ALA A 63 1.25 13.49 1.70
N GLU A 64 0.56 13.97 0.66
CA GLU A 64 -0.87 14.25 0.73
C GLU A 64 -1.71 12.98 0.71
N LEU A 65 -1.19 11.89 0.14
CA LEU A 65 -1.92 10.64 -0.01
C LEU A 65 -1.73 9.69 1.17
N LEU A 66 -0.69 9.87 1.98
CA LEU A 66 -0.40 8.95 3.09
C LEU A 66 -1.50 8.99 4.16
N GLY A 67 -1.93 7.81 4.60
CA GLY A 67 -2.98 7.62 5.59
C GLY A 67 -4.41 7.79 5.06
N ILE A 68 -4.57 8.29 3.84
CA ILE A 68 -5.88 8.41 3.17
C ILE A 68 -6.33 7.00 2.73
N SER A 69 -7.63 6.74 2.84
CA SER A 69 -8.21 5.52 2.27
C SER A 69 -8.15 5.59 0.75
N ILE A 70 -7.65 4.52 0.11
CA ILE A 70 -7.57 4.44 -1.36
C ILE A 70 -8.94 4.64 -2.03
N LEU A 71 -10.03 4.30 -1.33
CA LEU A 71 -11.40 4.47 -1.84
C LEU A 71 -11.76 5.93 -2.12
N LEU A 72 -11.07 6.91 -1.53
CA LEU A 72 -11.30 8.32 -1.82
C LEU A 72 -10.78 8.75 -3.19
N LEU A 73 -9.88 7.97 -3.79
CA LEU A 73 -9.36 8.20 -5.15
C LEU A 73 -10.18 7.50 -6.23
N ILE A 74 -11.16 6.69 -5.84
CA ILE A 74 -12.00 5.89 -6.74
C ILE A 74 -13.32 6.61 -6.97
N GLU A 75 -13.79 6.63 -8.23
CA GLU A 75 -15.10 7.19 -8.56
C GLU A 75 -16.21 6.48 -7.78
N GLU A 76 -17.23 7.22 -7.35
CA GLU A 76 -18.30 6.72 -6.48
C GLU A 76 -18.98 5.47 -7.06
N SER A 77 -19.18 5.44 -8.38
CA SER A 77 -19.76 4.31 -9.12
C SER A 77 -18.92 3.02 -9.06
N GLU A 78 -17.61 3.12 -8.77
CA GLU A 78 -16.68 1.98 -8.78
C GLU A 78 -16.24 1.53 -7.38
N LYS A 79 -16.51 2.34 -6.34
CA LYS A 79 -16.06 2.07 -4.96
C LYS A 79 -16.48 0.70 -4.43
N ASP A 80 -17.71 0.28 -4.69
CA ASP A 80 -18.25 -1.00 -4.22
C ASP A 80 -17.50 -2.19 -4.84
N ALA A 81 -17.23 -2.14 -6.15
CA ALA A 81 -16.51 -3.18 -6.86
C ALA A 81 -15.05 -3.25 -6.38
N PHE A 82 -14.40 -2.10 -6.26
CA PHE A 82 -13.02 -2.01 -5.82
C PHE A 82 -12.84 -2.42 -4.35
N SER A 83 -13.77 -2.05 -3.47
CA SER A 83 -13.76 -2.49 -2.07
C SER A 83 -13.88 -4.01 -1.95
N LYS A 84 -14.73 -4.64 -2.76
CA LYS A 84 -14.80 -6.12 -2.81
C LYS A 84 -13.51 -6.74 -3.29
N PHE A 85 -12.85 -6.16 -4.29
CA PHE A 85 -11.55 -6.62 -4.78
C PHE A 85 -10.49 -6.58 -3.67
N LEU A 86 -10.38 -5.46 -2.93
CA LEU A 86 -9.40 -5.32 -1.84
C LEU A 86 -9.60 -6.31 -0.68
N ASN A 87 -10.85 -6.69 -0.41
CA ASN A 87 -11.21 -7.61 0.67
C ASN A 87 -11.27 -9.08 0.23
N SER A 88 -11.04 -9.37 -1.06
CA SER A 88 -11.01 -10.74 -1.57
C SER A 88 -9.64 -11.37 -1.27
N PRO A 89 -9.57 -12.66 -0.92
CA PRO A 89 -8.30 -13.35 -0.78
C PRO A 89 -7.50 -13.27 -2.08
N PRO A 90 -6.16 -13.15 -2.03
CA PRO A 90 -5.33 -13.20 -3.21
C PRO A 90 -5.58 -14.51 -3.96
N GLN A 91 -5.85 -14.40 -5.26
CA GLN A 91 -6.12 -15.54 -6.17
C GLN A 91 -4.85 -16.31 -6.49
#